data_AF-A0A7C7CUB0-F1
#
_entry.id   AF-A0A7C7CUB0-F1
#
_cell.length_a   1.000
_cell.length_b   1.000
_cell.length_c   1.000
_cell.angle_alpha   90.00
_cell.angle_beta   90.00
_cell.angle_gamma   90.00
#
_symmetry.space_group_name_H-M   'P 1'
#
loop_
_entity.id
_entity.type
_entity.pdbx_description
1 polymer ?
#
loop_
_entity_poly.entity_id
_entity_poly.type
_entity_poly.pdbx_seq_one_letter_code
_entity_poly.pdbx_strand_id
1 'polypeptide(L)'
;MPNAEMGDPEYQSHYGMELTDSKILNIHGSLDYSKNNIDEIQQLVIATNSMPRNMWRKTRAFSWMTALLHFDKLLQIPLVLLAESTGISYRQIIESFCEVNNNDFPLIAEIRDHFCSRAEIIQNGGPEYYYSKEWLGIWWPDDEYQLIRLSAEGKLGIFYEESRKLLETLLKKTQNYDSIPLVAESVKINHALLKQPYLYDDLETESEYNILGMYNQVLKDQPSSFKRIKSKYRIARSTQTWKDWQTWCREVVWYGNKKGDYLYGSASLEK
;
A
#
# COMPACT_ATOMS: atom_id res chain seq x y z
N MET A 1 12.50 -21.91 -14.49
CA MET A 1 11.88 -23.23 -14.73
C MET A 1 12.12 -23.64 -16.19
N PRO A 2 13.26 -24.27 -16.50
CA PRO A 2 13.60 -24.61 -17.88
C PRO A 2 12.67 -25.65 -18.51
N ASN A 3 11.99 -26.47 -17.69
CA ASN A 3 11.11 -27.55 -18.15
C ASN A 3 9.62 -27.17 -18.20
N ALA A 4 9.28 -25.90 -17.98
CA ALA A 4 7.92 -25.40 -18.16
C ALA A 4 7.70 -24.97 -19.61
N GLU A 5 6.46 -24.94 -20.07
CA GLU A 5 6.10 -24.44 -21.41
C GLU A 5 6.67 -23.04 -21.69
N MET A 6 6.62 -22.15 -20.69
CA MET A 6 7.21 -20.80 -20.77
C MET A 6 8.75 -20.77 -20.83
N GLY A 7 9.41 -21.91 -20.59
CA GLY A 7 10.85 -22.09 -20.76
C GLY A 7 11.26 -22.41 -22.20
N ASP A 8 10.31 -22.76 -23.07
CA ASP A 8 10.57 -23.09 -24.47
C ASP A 8 10.90 -21.82 -25.28
N PRO A 9 12.03 -21.77 -26.01
CA PRO A 9 12.38 -20.65 -26.88
C PRO A 9 11.34 -20.31 -27.95
N GLU A 10 10.64 -21.31 -28.50
CA GLU A 10 9.57 -21.08 -29.49
C GLU A 10 8.38 -20.38 -28.84
N TYR A 11 8.01 -20.79 -27.61
CA TYR A 11 6.97 -20.12 -26.82
C TYR A 11 7.34 -18.67 -26.51
N GLN A 12 8.58 -18.45 -26.03
CA GLN A 12 9.08 -17.12 -25.71
C GLN A 12 9.07 -16.20 -26.94
N SER A 13 9.50 -16.71 -28.10
CA SER A 13 9.46 -15.97 -29.36
C SER A 13 8.02 -15.65 -29.79
N HIS A 14 7.10 -16.63 -29.71
CA HIS A 14 5.70 -16.45 -30.08
C HIS A 14 5.02 -15.32 -29.29
N TYR A 15 5.27 -15.24 -27.99
CA TYR A 15 4.69 -14.21 -27.12
C TYR A 15 5.55 -12.95 -26.96
N GLY A 16 6.70 -12.87 -27.64
CA GLY A 16 7.62 -11.74 -27.55
C GLY A 16 8.14 -11.51 -26.13
N MET A 17 8.43 -12.59 -25.41
CA MET A 17 8.89 -12.52 -24.03
C MET A 17 10.29 -11.93 -23.95
N GLU A 18 10.42 -10.84 -23.19
CA GLU A 18 11.72 -10.29 -22.79
C GLU A 18 12.05 -10.78 -21.39
N LEU A 19 13.27 -11.29 -21.21
CA LEU A 19 13.77 -11.84 -19.96
C LEU A 19 14.98 -11.06 -19.46
N THR A 20 15.14 -10.96 -18.15
CA THR A 20 16.39 -10.52 -17.51
C THR A 20 16.76 -11.45 -16.38
N ASP A 21 18.05 -11.64 -16.17
CA ASP A 21 18.56 -12.30 -14.98
C ASP A 21 18.45 -11.34 -13.78
N SER A 22 18.07 -11.88 -12.62
CA SER A 22 18.04 -11.17 -11.35
C SER A 22 18.41 -12.13 -10.22
N LYS A 23 18.97 -11.59 -9.13
CA LYS A 23 19.27 -12.39 -7.94
C LYS A 23 17.97 -12.75 -7.22
N ILE A 24 17.85 -13.99 -6.77
CA ILE A 24 16.78 -14.40 -5.86
C ILE A 24 17.10 -13.79 -4.49
N LEU A 25 16.17 -12.95 -4.00
CA LEU A 25 16.29 -12.30 -2.71
C LEU A 25 15.21 -12.80 -1.78
N ASN A 26 15.56 -13.02 -0.51
CA ASN A 26 14.56 -13.33 0.50
C ASN A 26 13.91 -12.04 0.99
N ILE A 27 12.59 -11.96 0.86
CA ILE A 27 11.79 -10.88 1.45
C ILE A 27 12.01 -10.87 2.98
N HIS A 28 12.30 -9.69 3.52
CA HIS A 28 12.71 -9.49 4.92
C HIS A 28 13.97 -10.26 5.35
N GLY A 29 14.74 -10.78 4.39
CA GLY A 29 16.07 -11.34 4.65
C GLY A 29 17.10 -10.23 4.87
N SER A 30 18.09 -10.50 5.71
CA SER A 30 19.28 -9.66 5.83
C SER A 30 20.08 -9.66 4.54
N LEU A 31 20.99 -8.70 4.39
CA LEU A 31 21.99 -8.73 3.32
C LEU A 31 22.93 -9.93 3.54
N ASP A 32 22.61 -11.06 2.91
CA ASP A 32 23.42 -12.26 2.98
C ASP A 32 24.53 -12.16 1.93
N TYR A 33 25.78 -12.22 2.37
CA TYR A 33 26.88 -12.60 1.50
C TYR A 33 26.84 -14.11 1.43
N SER A 34 26.48 -14.67 0.26
CA SER A 34 26.39 -16.13 0.10
C SER A 34 27.64 -16.79 0.69
N LYS A 35 27.47 -17.74 1.62
CA LYS A 35 28.60 -18.38 2.36
C LYS A 35 29.66 -18.99 1.44
N ASN A 36 29.27 -19.30 0.20
CA ASN A 36 30.12 -19.85 -0.85
C ASN A 36 30.37 -18.87 -2.02
N ASN A 37 29.96 -17.59 -1.92
CA ASN A 37 29.97 -16.59 -3.00
C ASN A 37 29.20 -17.02 -4.27
N ILE A 38 28.18 -17.86 -4.13
CA ILE A 38 27.29 -18.26 -5.23
C ILE A 38 25.94 -17.61 -5.00
N ASP A 39 25.57 -16.68 -5.88
CA ASP A 39 24.26 -16.06 -5.88
C ASP A 39 23.27 -16.92 -6.65
N GLU A 40 22.10 -17.16 -6.08
CA GLU A 40 20.99 -17.78 -6.81
C GLU A 40 20.39 -16.77 -7.80
N ILE A 41 20.29 -17.17 -9.07
CA ILE A 41 19.78 -16.33 -10.16
C ILE A 41 18.45 -16.91 -10.65
N GLN A 42 17.52 -16.01 -10.98
CA GLN A 42 16.27 -16.31 -11.67
C GLN A 42 16.14 -15.48 -12.95
N GLN A 43 15.36 -15.99 -13.89
CA GLN A 43 14.95 -15.26 -15.09
C GLN A 43 13.58 -14.64 -14.89
N LEU A 44 13.51 -13.32 -14.90
CA LEU A 44 12.29 -12.54 -14.77
C LEU A 44 11.75 -12.17 -16.14
N VAL A 45 10.44 -12.38 -16.36
CA VAL A 45 9.73 -11.86 -17.53
C VAL A 45 9.43 -10.38 -17.31
N ILE A 46 10.01 -9.53 -18.15
CA ILE A 46 9.99 -8.08 -18.00
C ILE A 46 9.22 -7.34 -19.10
N ALA A 47 8.81 -8.05 -20.14
CA ALA A 47 7.82 -7.62 -21.12
C ALA A 47 7.31 -8.81 -21.94
N THR A 48 6.16 -8.62 -22.58
CA THR A 48 5.60 -9.49 -23.63
C THR A 48 4.94 -8.61 -24.70
N ASN A 49 4.49 -9.22 -25.81
CA ASN A 49 3.71 -8.51 -26.83
C ASN A 49 2.44 -7.82 -26.28
N SER A 50 1.79 -8.41 -25.27
CA SER A 50 0.58 -7.86 -24.64
C SER A 50 0.86 -6.96 -23.43
N MET A 51 2.08 -7.02 -22.87
CA MET A 51 2.53 -6.16 -21.79
C MET A 51 3.94 -5.63 -22.10
N PRO A 52 4.06 -4.61 -22.98
CA PRO A 52 5.34 -4.00 -23.29
C PRO A 52 6.01 -3.40 -22.06
N ARG A 53 7.33 -3.15 -22.14
CA ARG A 53 8.15 -2.72 -20.99
C ARG A 53 7.54 -1.59 -20.15
N ASN A 54 6.98 -0.55 -20.79
CA ASN A 54 6.35 0.57 -20.09
C ASN A 54 5.09 0.13 -19.31
N MET A 55 4.25 -0.70 -19.93
CA MET A 55 3.06 -1.24 -19.25
C MET A 55 3.44 -2.14 -18.09
N TRP A 56 4.45 -3.00 -18.23
CA TRP A 56 4.96 -3.82 -17.13
C TRP A 56 5.35 -2.95 -15.92
N ARG A 57 6.09 -1.86 -16.16
CA ARG A 57 6.50 -0.92 -15.11
C ARG A 57 5.30 -0.28 -14.42
N LYS A 58 4.32 0.21 -15.20
CA LYS A 58 3.08 0.80 -14.67
C LYS A 58 2.28 -0.20 -13.86
N THR A 59 2.15 -1.44 -14.33
CA THR A 59 1.46 -2.52 -13.62
C THR A 59 2.14 -2.84 -12.29
N ARG A 60 3.48 -2.90 -12.27
CA ARG A 60 4.23 -3.13 -11.02
C ARG A 60 4.03 -1.98 -10.03
N ALA A 61 4.12 -0.73 -10.50
CA ALA A 61 3.87 0.44 -9.68
C ALA A 61 2.42 0.52 -9.15
N PHE A 62 1.44 0.16 -9.98
CA PHE A 62 0.03 0.05 -9.58
C PHE A 62 -0.17 -1.02 -8.50
N SER A 63 0.52 -2.16 -8.60
CA SER A 63 0.49 -3.21 -7.58
C SER A 63 1.00 -2.71 -6.23
N TRP A 64 2.15 -2.02 -6.21
CA TRP A 64 2.69 -1.45 -4.97
C TRP A 64 1.83 -0.30 -4.42
N MET A 65 1.25 0.54 -5.28
CA MET A 65 0.28 1.54 -4.84
C MET A 65 -0.96 0.89 -4.22
N THR A 66 -1.47 -0.19 -4.81
CA THR A 66 -2.58 -0.97 -4.22
C THR A 66 -2.20 -1.53 -2.86
N ALA A 67 -1.00 -2.11 -2.74
CA ALA A 67 -0.48 -2.64 -1.49
C ALA A 67 -0.40 -1.57 -0.41
N LEU A 68 0.26 -0.44 -0.69
CA LEU A 68 0.39 0.69 0.22
C LEU A 68 -0.98 1.24 0.66
N LEU A 69 -1.88 1.50 -0.28
CA LEU A 69 -3.15 2.16 0.06
C LEU A 69 -4.12 1.22 0.76
N HIS A 70 -4.24 -0.04 0.31
CA HIS A 70 -5.29 -0.96 0.77
C HIS A 70 -4.79 -2.03 1.73
N PHE A 71 -3.66 -2.67 1.47
CA PHE A 71 -3.19 -3.81 2.25
C PHE A 71 -2.37 -3.39 3.48
N ASP A 72 -1.53 -2.36 3.34
CA ASP A 72 -0.84 -1.68 4.45
C ASP A 72 -1.77 -0.74 5.24
N LYS A 73 -3.04 -0.66 4.82
CA LYS A 73 -4.13 0.04 5.50
C LYS A 73 -3.99 1.56 5.58
N LEU A 74 -3.11 2.20 4.80
CA LEU A 74 -3.01 3.66 4.81
C LEU A 74 -4.32 4.34 4.41
N LEU A 75 -5.15 3.73 3.57
CA LEU A 75 -6.45 4.27 3.15
C LEU A 75 -7.54 3.20 3.03
N GLN A 76 -7.40 2.01 3.61
CA GLN A 76 -8.36 0.92 3.38
C GLN A 76 -9.81 1.34 3.71
N ILE A 77 -10.04 1.95 4.87
CA ILE A 77 -11.39 2.36 5.29
C ILE A 77 -12.01 3.37 4.31
N PRO A 78 -11.36 4.50 3.96
CA PRO A 78 -11.91 5.42 2.98
C PRO A 78 -12.11 4.80 1.60
N LEU A 79 -11.21 3.94 1.13
CA LEU A 79 -11.37 3.32 -0.19
C LEU A 79 -12.59 2.39 -0.25
N VAL A 80 -12.80 1.59 0.79
CA VAL A 80 -13.93 0.65 0.88
C VAL A 80 -15.26 1.41 0.95
N LEU A 81 -15.35 2.45 1.79
CA LEU A 81 -16.57 3.25 1.90
C LEU A 81 -16.85 4.09 0.65
N LEU A 82 -15.81 4.61 -0.01
CA LEU A 82 -15.96 5.32 -1.28
C LEU A 82 -16.51 4.39 -2.35
N ALA A 83 -15.89 3.21 -2.54
CA ALA A 83 -16.32 2.26 -3.55
C ALA A 83 -17.78 1.82 -3.34
N GLU A 84 -18.15 1.46 -2.10
CA GLU A 84 -19.51 1.03 -1.79
C GLU A 84 -20.54 2.15 -1.96
N SER A 85 -20.23 3.37 -1.48
CA SER A 85 -21.21 4.48 -1.52
C SER A 85 -21.42 5.09 -2.90
N THR A 86 -20.55 4.80 -3.88
CA THR A 86 -20.58 5.44 -5.20
C THR A 86 -20.55 4.49 -6.39
N GLY A 87 -20.19 3.22 -6.17
CA GLY A 87 -19.93 2.26 -7.25
C GLY A 87 -18.64 2.50 -8.04
N ILE A 88 -17.81 3.49 -7.66
CA ILE A 88 -16.52 3.72 -8.30
C ILE A 88 -15.60 2.52 -8.01
N SER A 89 -15.05 1.92 -9.07
CA SER A 89 -14.22 0.72 -8.93
C SER A 89 -12.90 1.03 -8.20
N TYR A 90 -12.39 0.06 -7.43
CA TYR A 90 -11.04 0.15 -6.85
C TYR A 90 -9.99 0.50 -7.88
N ARG A 91 -10.10 -0.04 -9.11
CA ARG A 91 -9.22 0.30 -10.21
C ARG A 91 -9.16 1.80 -10.47
N GLN A 92 -10.32 2.45 -10.67
CA GLN A 92 -10.37 3.90 -10.91
C GLN A 92 -9.83 4.70 -9.73
N ILE A 93 -10.06 4.23 -8.51
CA ILE A 93 -9.53 4.90 -7.31
C ILE A 93 -8.00 4.81 -7.30
N ILE A 94 -7.41 3.62 -7.45
CA ILE A 94 -5.95 3.45 -7.43
C ILE A 94 -5.29 4.13 -8.64
N GLU A 95 -5.89 4.07 -9.83
CA GLU A 95 -5.42 4.80 -11.02
C GLU A 95 -5.32 6.30 -10.72
N SER A 96 -6.25 6.88 -9.96
CA SER A 96 -6.15 8.30 -9.57
C SER A 96 -4.90 8.66 -8.77
N PHE A 97 -4.35 7.73 -7.96
CA PHE A 97 -3.08 7.92 -7.24
C PHE A 97 -1.86 7.73 -8.15
N CYS A 98 -1.97 6.82 -9.13
CA CYS A 98 -0.91 6.59 -10.12
C CYS A 98 -0.83 7.71 -11.18
N GLU A 99 -1.84 8.56 -11.32
CA GLU A 99 -1.93 9.57 -12.38
C GLU A 99 -1.95 11.02 -11.87
N VAL A 100 -1.59 11.24 -10.60
CA VAL A 100 -1.60 12.58 -9.99
C VAL A 100 -0.71 13.59 -10.71
N ASN A 101 -1.12 14.86 -10.69
CA ASN A 101 -0.26 15.97 -11.10
C ASN A 101 0.74 16.30 -9.97
N ASN A 102 2.04 16.39 -10.30
CA ASN A 102 3.11 16.64 -9.33
C ASN A 102 2.98 17.99 -8.60
N ASN A 103 2.39 19.01 -9.24
CA ASN A 103 2.23 20.32 -8.63
C ASN A 103 1.12 20.32 -7.58
N ASP A 104 0.07 19.51 -7.79
CA ASP A 104 -1.10 19.47 -6.92
C ASP A 104 -0.94 18.46 -5.77
N PHE A 105 -0.23 17.35 -6.04
CA PHE A 105 -0.03 16.23 -5.11
C PHE A 105 1.44 15.77 -5.09
N PRO A 106 2.37 16.62 -4.64
CA PRO A 106 3.81 16.35 -4.73
C PRO A 106 4.24 15.10 -3.95
N LEU A 107 3.66 14.81 -2.78
CA LEU A 107 4.07 13.63 -2.00
C LEU A 107 3.54 12.32 -2.60
N ILE A 108 2.29 12.30 -3.08
CA ILE A 108 1.75 11.13 -3.80
C ILE A 108 2.54 10.91 -5.10
N ALA A 109 2.90 11.98 -5.81
CA ALA A 109 3.74 11.91 -6.99
C ALA A 109 5.14 11.35 -6.66
N GLU A 110 5.77 11.78 -5.56
CA GLU A 110 7.06 11.26 -5.08
C GLU A 110 6.99 9.74 -4.83
N ILE A 111 5.91 9.24 -4.21
CA ILE A 111 5.69 7.81 -3.96
C ILE A 111 5.52 7.05 -5.28
N ARG A 112 4.67 7.55 -6.19
CA ARG A 112 4.47 6.96 -7.51
C ARG A 112 5.78 6.89 -8.29
N ASP A 113 6.55 7.98 -8.31
CA ASP A 113 7.79 8.08 -9.07
C ASP A 113 8.86 7.14 -8.50
N HIS A 114 8.90 6.97 -7.17
CA HIS A 114 9.68 5.90 -6.52
C HIS A 114 9.29 4.54 -7.06
N PHE A 115 8.00 4.15 -7.03
CA PHE A 115 7.56 2.85 -7.54
C PHE A 115 7.89 2.64 -9.03
N CYS A 116 7.69 3.65 -9.87
CA CYS A 116 8.03 3.58 -11.29
C CYS A 116 9.54 3.42 -11.54
N SER A 117 10.38 4.03 -10.70
CA SER A 117 11.84 3.89 -10.73
C SER A 117 12.29 2.52 -10.24
N ARG A 118 11.67 2.01 -9.17
CA ARG A 118 11.94 0.66 -8.64
C ARG A 118 11.57 -0.43 -9.65
N ALA A 119 10.44 -0.27 -10.33
CA ALA A 119 10.06 -1.17 -11.41
C ALA A 119 11.09 -1.17 -12.55
N GLU A 120 11.66 -0.02 -12.90
CA GLU A 120 12.73 0.06 -13.90
C GLU A 120 14.01 -0.65 -13.49
N ILE A 121 14.40 -0.52 -12.22
CA ILE A 121 15.56 -1.21 -11.66
C ILE A 121 15.39 -2.72 -11.82
N ILE A 122 14.23 -3.27 -11.44
CA ILE A 122 13.93 -4.70 -11.61
C ILE A 122 13.96 -5.10 -13.09
N GLN A 123 13.39 -4.25 -13.96
CA GLN A 123 13.34 -4.50 -15.40
C GLN A 123 14.73 -4.60 -16.05
N ASN A 124 15.76 -4.08 -15.39
CA ASN A 124 17.15 -4.09 -15.83
C ASN A 124 18.02 -5.05 -14.99
N GLY A 125 17.40 -6.04 -14.32
CA GLY A 125 18.10 -7.08 -13.55
C GLY A 125 18.53 -6.66 -12.15
N GLY A 126 18.05 -5.52 -11.67
CA GLY A 126 18.26 -5.06 -10.30
C GLY A 126 17.41 -5.80 -9.26
N PRO A 127 17.63 -5.52 -7.97
CA PRO A 127 16.98 -6.23 -6.86
C PRO A 127 15.47 -5.98 -6.82
N GLU A 128 14.70 -7.05 -6.60
CA GLU A 128 13.22 -7.03 -6.50
C GLU A 128 12.67 -6.27 -5.29
N TYR A 129 13.49 -6.15 -4.24
CA TYR A 129 13.13 -5.52 -2.98
C TYR A 129 14.06 -4.34 -2.69
N TYR A 130 13.65 -3.47 -1.77
CA TYR A 130 14.43 -2.32 -1.33
C TYR A 130 15.25 -2.67 -0.09
N TYR A 131 16.57 -2.64 -0.18
CA TYR A 131 17.43 -2.85 0.99
C TYR A 131 17.51 -1.57 1.83
N SER A 132 17.13 -1.67 3.11
CA SER A 132 17.34 -0.58 4.07
C SER A 132 18.32 -0.99 5.15
N LYS A 133 19.51 -0.37 5.14
CA LYS A 133 20.48 -0.51 6.24
C LYS A 133 19.95 0.13 7.54
N GLU A 134 19.18 1.20 7.41
CA GLU A 134 18.62 1.95 8.53
C GLU A 134 17.48 1.19 9.23
N TRP A 135 16.64 0.50 8.45
CA TRP A 135 15.44 -0.19 8.95
C TRP A 135 15.68 -1.69 8.95
N LEU A 136 16.14 -2.21 10.10
CA LEU A 136 16.48 -3.62 10.38
C LEU A 136 17.62 -4.23 9.55
N GLY A 137 18.16 -3.56 8.53
CA GLY A 137 19.22 -4.13 7.70
C GLY A 137 18.73 -5.27 6.81
N ILE A 138 17.51 -5.17 6.29
CA ILE A 138 16.83 -6.21 5.51
C ILE A 138 16.25 -5.68 4.19
N TRP A 139 15.83 -6.61 3.34
CA TRP A 139 15.09 -6.35 2.10
C TRP A 139 13.60 -6.15 2.38
N TRP A 140 13.06 -4.98 2.03
CA TRP A 140 11.66 -4.62 2.21
C TRP A 140 10.91 -4.64 0.87
N PRO A 141 9.64 -5.09 0.84
CA PRO A 141 8.71 -4.68 -0.20
C PRO A 141 8.69 -3.15 -0.32
N ASP A 142 8.56 -2.64 -1.54
CA ASP A 142 8.64 -1.21 -1.80
C ASP A 142 7.48 -0.43 -1.14
N ASP A 143 6.28 -1.02 -1.06
CA ASP A 143 5.13 -0.50 -0.33
C ASP A 143 5.38 -0.37 1.17
N GLU A 144 5.88 -1.44 1.82
CA GLU A 144 6.26 -1.42 3.23
C GLU A 144 7.36 -0.39 3.51
N TYR A 145 8.36 -0.28 2.63
CA TYR A 145 9.39 0.75 2.73
C TYR A 145 8.80 2.16 2.66
N GLN A 146 7.80 2.40 1.79
CA GLN A 146 7.11 3.68 1.71
C GLN A 146 6.31 3.99 2.98
N LEU A 147 5.65 3.00 3.59
CA LEU A 147 5.00 3.18 4.89
C LEU A 147 6.01 3.57 5.98
N ILE A 148 7.16 2.90 6.04
CA ILE A 148 8.23 3.24 7.00
C ILE A 148 8.71 4.66 6.75
N ARG A 149 8.99 5.03 5.49
CA ARG A 149 9.47 6.36 5.11
C ARG A 149 8.47 7.45 5.49
N LEU A 150 7.20 7.27 5.15
CA LEU A 150 6.13 8.23 5.49
C LEU A 150 6.02 8.46 7.00
N SER A 151 6.18 7.38 7.77
CA SER A 151 6.10 7.43 9.24
C SER A 151 7.35 8.11 9.82
N ALA A 152 8.54 7.62 9.49
CA ALA A 152 9.81 8.08 10.05
C ALA A 152 10.16 9.52 9.66
N GLU A 153 9.79 9.96 8.46
CA GLU A 153 10.01 11.33 7.98
C GLU A 153 8.91 12.32 8.41
N GLY A 154 7.91 11.88 9.18
CA GLY A 154 6.81 12.74 9.64
C GLY A 154 5.89 13.23 8.51
N LYS A 155 5.84 12.49 7.39
CA LYS A 155 5.09 12.86 6.17
C LYS A 155 3.65 12.35 6.15
N LEU A 156 3.23 11.51 7.10
CA LEU A 156 1.87 10.95 7.16
C LEU A 156 0.77 12.03 7.10
N GLY A 157 0.91 13.13 7.85
CA GLY A 157 -0.09 14.20 7.84
C GLY A 157 -0.30 14.82 6.44
N ILE A 158 0.80 15.04 5.71
CA ILE A 158 0.77 15.55 4.33
C ILE A 158 0.13 14.51 3.41
N PHE A 159 0.53 13.24 3.54
CA PHE A 159 -0.01 12.14 2.74
C PHE A 159 -1.53 12.02 2.88
N TYR A 160 -2.05 12.05 4.11
CA TYR A 160 -3.49 11.97 4.36
C TYR A 160 -4.25 13.20 3.83
N GLU A 161 -3.66 14.39 3.89
CA GLU A 161 -4.28 15.60 3.34
C GLU A 161 -4.29 15.60 1.81
N GLU A 162 -3.20 15.21 1.16
CA GLU A 162 -3.16 15.02 -0.30
C GLU A 162 -4.17 13.95 -0.74
N SER A 163 -4.22 12.83 -0.01
CA SER A 163 -5.16 11.73 -0.28
C SER A 163 -6.61 12.19 -0.16
N ARG A 164 -6.95 12.96 0.88
CA ARG A 164 -8.28 13.54 1.07
C ARG A 164 -8.67 14.42 -0.12
N LYS A 165 -7.78 15.33 -0.53
CA LYS A 165 -8.01 16.24 -1.67
C LYS A 165 -8.14 15.49 -3.00
N LEU A 166 -7.34 14.45 -3.20
CA LEU A 166 -7.38 13.63 -4.40
C LEU A 166 -8.70 12.87 -4.52
N LEU A 167 -9.12 12.21 -3.44
CA LEU A 167 -10.41 11.50 -3.40
C LEU A 167 -11.59 12.46 -3.56
N GLU A 168 -11.53 13.65 -2.96
CA GLU A 168 -12.53 14.71 -3.18
C GLU A 168 -12.60 15.14 -4.65
N THR A 169 -11.45 15.28 -5.31
CA THR A 169 -11.36 15.61 -6.74
C THR A 169 -11.96 14.51 -7.60
N LEU A 170 -11.68 13.24 -7.29
CA LEU A 170 -12.27 12.09 -7.97
C LEU A 170 -13.79 12.07 -7.82
N LEU A 171 -14.32 12.28 -6.61
CA LEU A 171 -15.75 12.34 -6.34
C LEU A 171 -16.45 13.48 -7.10
N LYS A 172 -15.83 14.66 -7.14
CA LYS A 172 -16.32 15.80 -7.93
C LYS A 172 -16.36 15.46 -9.42
N LYS A 173 -15.30 14.84 -9.95
CA LYS A 173 -15.20 14.44 -11.36
C LYS A 173 -16.27 13.40 -11.74
N THR A 174 -16.62 12.50 -10.82
CA THR A 174 -17.63 11.46 -11.03
C THR A 174 -19.03 11.87 -10.56
N GLN A 175 -19.24 13.14 -10.20
CA GLN A 175 -20.52 13.71 -9.75
C GLN A 175 -21.08 13.10 -8.44
N ASN A 176 -20.22 12.49 -7.61
CA ASN A 176 -20.57 11.90 -6.31
C ASN A 176 -20.35 12.88 -5.14
N TYR A 177 -20.93 14.08 -5.24
CA TYR A 177 -20.71 15.17 -4.27
C TYR A 177 -21.17 14.82 -2.85
N ASP A 178 -22.25 14.04 -2.72
CA ASP A 178 -22.84 13.68 -1.42
C ASP A 178 -21.93 12.76 -0.59
N SER A 179 -21.02 12.02 -1.23
CA SER A 179 -20.05 11.14 -0.57
C SER A 179 -18.81 11.86 -0.06
N ILE A 180 -18.57 13.13 -0.46
CA ILE A 180 -17.37 13.89 -0.06
C ILE A 180 -17.22 13.97 1.47
N PRO A 181 -18.26 14.33 2.26
CA PRO A 181 -18.13 14.40 3.71
C PRO A 181 -17.88 13.03 4.35
N LEU A 182 -18.50 11.95 3.84
CA LEU A 182 -18.29 10.59 4.33
C LEU A 182 -16.83 10.17 4.12
N VAL A 183 -16.29 10.39 2.92
CA VAL A 183 -14.91 10.04 2.58
C VAL A 183 -13.94 10.86 3.41
N ALA A 184 -14.15 12.17 3.56
CA ALA A 184 -13.28 13.02 4.38
C ALA A 184 -13.20 12.54 5.85
N GLU A 185 -14.34 12.23 6.46
CA GLU A 185 -14.39 11.69 7.84
C GLU A 185 -13.73 10.30 7.92
N SER A 186 -13.91 9.45 6.91
CA SER A 186 -13.26 8.14 6.87
C SER A 186 -11.73 8.20 6.74
N VAL A 187 -11.19 9.18 6.00
CA VAL A 187 -9.75 9.45 5.92
C VAL A 187 -9.20 9.85 7.29
N LYS A 188 -9.89 10.75 8.00
CA LYS A 188 -9.54 11.15 9.37
C LYS A 188 -9.52 9.97 10.34
N ILE A 189 -10.55 9.13 10.31
CA ILE A 189 -10.63 7.96 11.20
C ILE A 189 -9.55 6.92 10.86
N ASN A 190 -9.28 6.65 9.58
CA ASN A 190 -8.19 5.75 9.18
C ASN A 190 -6.84 6.24 9.68
N HIS A 191 -6.54 7.53 9.51
CA HIS A 191 -5.31 8.14 10.02
C HIS A 191 -5.18 8.00 11.53
N ALA A 192 -6.26 8.25 12.28
CA ALA A 192 -6.25 8.15 13.74
C ALA A 192 -5.97 6.72 14.24
N LEU A 193 -6.37 5.70 13.47
CA LEU A 193 -6.19 4.29 13.78
C LEU A 193 -4.83 3.73 13.38
N LEU A 194 -4.09 4.34 12.46
CA LEU A 194 -2.79 3.82 12.02
C LEU A 194 -1.82 3.71 13.21
N LYS A 195 -1.26 2.52 13.42
CA LYS A 195 -0.27 2.25 14.47
C LYS A 195 1.02 3.01 14.15
N GLN A 196 1.51 3.77 15.12
CA GLN A 196 2.73 4.58 15.01
C GLN A 196 3.55 4.47 16.30
N PRO A 197 4.89 4.58 16.23
CA PRO A 197 5.70 4.62 17.44
C PRO A 197 5.48 5.94 18.20
N TYR A 198 5.86 5.95 19.47
CA TYR A 198 5.79 7.11 20.36
C TYR A 198 4.38 7.64 20.68
N LEU A 199 3.33 6.88 20.35
CA LEU A 199 1.96 7.17 20.76
C LEU A 199 1.59 6.32 21.97
N TYR A 200 1.59 6.91 23.16
CA TYR A 200 1.37 6.19 24.42
C TYR A 200 -0.04 6.40 25.00
N ASP A 201 -0.64 7.55 24.72
CA ASP A 201 -1.95 7.91 25.25
C ASP A 201 -3.07 7.54 24.29
N ASP A 202 -4.19 7.09 24.86
CA ASP A 202 -5.42 6.87 24.10
C ASP A 202 -5.86 8.16 23.40
N LEU A 203 -6.44 8.01 22.21
CA LEU A 203 -6.98 9.13 21.45
C LEU A 203 -8.50 9.09 21.45
N GLU A 204 -9.13 10.18 21.85
CA GLU A 204 -10.54 10.43 21.60
C GLU A 204 -10.71 11.21 20.29
N THR A 205 -11.58 10.73 19.41
CA THR A 205 -11.92 11.42 18.16
C THR A 205 -13.40 11.27 17.85
N GLU A 206 -13.97 12.28 17.20
CA GLU A 206 -15.38 12.33 16.83
C GLU A 206 -15.54 12.31 15.31
N SER A 207 -16.66 11.79 14.86
CA SER A 207 -17.05 11.76 13.45
C SER A 207 -18.53 12.03 13.28
N GLU A 208 -18.91 12.69 12.19
CA GLU A 208 -20.32 12.90 11.81
C GLU A 208 -21.02 11.61 11.31
N TYR A 209 -20.23 10.56 11.07
CA TYR A 209 -20.67 9.24 10.62
C TYR A 209 -20.16 8.13 11.55
N ASN A 210 -20.90 7.02 11.62
CA ASN A 210 -20.40 5.79 12.23
C ASN A 210 -19.48 5.03 11.25
N ILE A 211 -18.33 5.62 10.93
CA ILE A 211 -17.34 5.10 9.97
C ILE A 211 -17.00 3.63 10.22
N LEU A 212 -16.63 3.26 11.46
CA LEU A 212 -16.22 1.87 11.75
C LEU A 212 -17.39 0.89 11.70
N GLY A 213 -18.59 1.32 12.09
CA GLY A 213 -19.80 0.51 11.94
C GLY A 213 -20.14 0.27 10.48
N MET A 214 -20.11 1.31 9.65
CA MET A 214 -20.34 1.23 8.21
C MET A 214 -19.29 0.34 7.54
N TYR A 215 -18.01 0.56 7.84
CA TYR A 215 -16.92 -0.23 7.31
C TYR A 215 -17.09 -1.73 7.60
N ASN A 216 -17.42 -2.07 8.85
CA ASN A 216 -17.69 -3.46 9.23
C ASN A 216 -18.94 -4.05 8.56
N GLN A 217 -19.97 -3.25 8.26
CA GLN A 217 -21.14 -3.70 7.51
C GLN A 217 -20.76 -4.04 6.06
N VAL A 218 -20.00 -3.17 5.40
CA VAL A 218 -19.52 -3.41 4.03
C VAL A 218 -18.64 -4.66 3.95
N LEU A 219 -17.70 -4.84 4.89
CA LEU A 219 -16.85 -6.04 4.93
C LEU A 219 -17.65 -7.35 5.12
N LYS A 220 -18.85 -7.28 5.70
CA LYS A 220 -19.72 -8.44 5.96
C LYS A 220 -20.81 -8.61 4.90
N ASP A 221 -20.75 -7.84 3.80
CA ASP A 221 -21.77 -7.81 2.75
C ASP A 221 -23.18 -7.55 3.33
N GLN A 222 -23.24 -6.73 4.39
CA GLN A 222 -24.49 -6.34 5.03
C GLN A 222 -24.99 -5.02 4.43
N PRO A 223 -26.32 -4.83 4.30
CA PRO A 223 -26.87 -3.58 3.82
C PRO A 223 -26.35 -2.40 4.65
N SER A 224 -25.54 -1.56 4.01
CA SER A 224 -24.95 -0.39 4.65
C SER A 224 -25.82 0.83 4.37
N SER A 225 -26.34 1.46 5.43
CA SER A 225 -27.00 2.77 5.29
C SER A 225 -25.99 3.85 5.65
N PHE A 226 -25.55 4.65 4.67
CA PHE A 226 -24.61 5.76 4.85
C PHE A 226 -25.24 6.98 5.53
N LYS A 227 -25.94 6.75 6.65
CA LYS A 227 -26.63 7.78 7.41
C LYS A 227 -25.65 8.53 8.31
N ARG A 228 -25.82 9.85 8.43
CA ARG A 228 -25.10 10.67 9.40
C ARG A 228 -25.53 10.28 10.81
N ILE A 229 -24.58 9.74 11.57
CA ILE A 229 -24.75 9.35 12.96
C ILE A 229 -23.48 9.79 13.67
N LYS A 230 -23.59 10.88 14.43
CA LYS A 230 -22.48 11.37 15.25
C LYS A 230 -21.97 10.26 16.15
N SER A 231 -20.68 9.96 16.01
CA SER A 231 -20.02 8.85 16.67
C SER A 231 -18.75 9.34 17.34
N LYS A 232 -18.50 8.84 18.55
CA LYS A 232 -17.26 9.07 19.29
C LYS A 232 -16.46 7.78 19.32
N TYR A 233 -15.16 7.89 19.09
CA TYR A 233 -14.23 6.78 19.10
C TYR A 233 -13.19 7.02 20.18
N ARG A 234 -12.97 6.01 21.02
CA ARG A 234 -11.78 5.92 21.86
C ARG A 234 -10.83 4.91 21.22
N ILE A 235 -9.70 5.39 20.73
CA ILE A 235 -8.65 4.57 20.13
C ILE A 235 -7.66 4.24 21.26
N ALA A 236 -7.67 2.98 21.68
CA ALA A 236 -6.90 2.50 22.83
C ALA A 236 -5.41 2.30 22.50
N ARG A 237 -4.71 3.38 22.16
CA ARG A 237 -3.29 3.34 21.74
C ARG A 237 -2.38 2.79 22.84
N SER A 238 -2.73 3.04 24.10
CA SER A 238 -2.01 2.54 25.28
C SER A 238 -1.92 1.00 25.36
N THR A 239 -2.78 0.28 24.64
CA THR A 239 -2.78 -1.19 24.64
C THR A 239 -1.61 -1.81 23.87
N GLN A 240 -1.07 -1.10 22.87
CA GLN A 240 0.06 -1.56 22.07
C GLN A 240 0.89 -0.34 21.65
N THR A 241 2.11 -0.25 22.19
CA THR A 241 2.97 0.92 22.03
C THR A 241 4.39 0.50 21.63
N TRP A 242 5.08 1.39 20.94
CA TRP A 242 6.46 1.18 20.50
C TRP A 242 7.31 2.39 20.87
N LYS A 243 8.43 2.13 21.55
CA LYS A 243 9.37 3.16 22.02
C LYS A 243 10.46 3.51 21.01
N ASP A 244 10.54 2.76 19.91
CA ASP A 244 11.57 2.92 18.91
C ASP A 244 11.11 2.41 17.53
N TRP A 245 11.69 3.00 16.49
CA TRP A 245 11.37 2.67 15.10
C TRP A 245 11.71 1.23 14.73
N GLN A 246 12.77 0.62 15.29
CA GLN A 246 13.18 -0.73 14.91
C GLN A 246 12.16 -1.77 15.38
N THR A 247 11.70 -1.63 16.62
CA THR A 247 10.66 -2.48 17.19
C THR A 247 9.34 -2.28 16.44
N TRP A 248 8.95 -1.04 16.10
CA TRP A 248 7.77 -0.77 15.28
C TRP A 248 7.87 -1.36 13.86
N CYS A 249 9.00 -1.19 13.17
CA CYS A 249 9.22 -1.79 11.84
C CYS A 249 9.08 -3.31 11.88
N ARG A 250 9.64 -3.95 12.89
CA ARG A 250 9.58 -5.41 13.04
C ARG A 250 8.18 -5.90 13.35
N GLU A 251 7.52 -5.32 14.33
CA GLU A 251 6.26 -5.85 14.85
C GLU A 251 5.03 -5.40 14.07
N VAL A 252 5.04 -4.18 13.55
CA VAL A 252 3.90 -3.61 12.81
C VAL A 252 4.08 -3.81 11.31
N VAL A 253 5.22 -3.39 10.75
CA VAL A 253 5.38 -3.42 9.29
C VAL A 253 5.67 -4.84 8.80
N TRP A 254 6.69 -5.51 9.35
CA TRP A 254 7.06 -6.86 8.92
C TRP A 254 6.07 -7.92 9.43
N TYR A 255 5.92 -8.08 10.75
CA TYR A 255 5.07 -9.16 11.28
C TYR A 255 3.59 -8.90 11.06
N GLY A 256 3.18 -7.62 11.07
CA GLY A 256 1.80 -7.21 10.83
C GLY A 256 1.35 -7.38 9.38
N ASN A 257 2.25 -7.36 8.39
CA ASN A 257 1.90 -7.52 6.97
C ASN A 257 1.05 -8.76 6.70
N LYS A 258 1.49 -9.92 7.21
CA LYS A 258 0.77 -11.20 7.02
C LYS A 258 -0.65 -11.19 7.58
N LYS A 259 -0.93 -10.37 8.59
CA LYS A 259 -2.22 -10.30 9.29
C LYS A 259 -3.03 -9.04 8.93
N GLY A 260 -2.45 -8.11 8.19
CA GLY A 260 -3.01 -6.78 7.96
C GLY A 260 -3.19 -5.95 9.24
N ASP A 261 -2.40 -6.20 10.28
CA ASP A 261 -2.58 -5.65 11.65
C ASP A 261 -1.92 -4.27 11.83
N TYR A 262 -2.20 -3.35 10.92
CA TYR A 262 -1.65 -1.99 10.87
C TYR A 262 -2.47 -0.95 11.64
N LEU A 263 -3.73 -1.27 11.98
CA LEU A 263 -4.66 -0.34 12.61
C LEU A 263 -4.95 -0.74 14.05
N TYR A 264 -5.10 0.21 14.97
CA TYR A 264 -5.61 -0.09 16.31
C TYR A 264 -7.01 -0.69 16.23
N GLY A 265 -7.27 -1.74 17.02
CA GLY A 265 -8.57 -2.39 17.05
C GLY A 265 -8.86 -3.32 15.86
N SER A 266 -7.92 -3.53 14.93
CA SER A 266 -8.00 -4.71 14.05
C SER A 266 -7.79 -5.95 14.89
N ALA A 267 -8.87 -6.69 15.18
CA ALA A 267 -8.71 -8.08 15.56
C ALA A 267 -8.15 -8.80 14.32
N SER A 268 -6.97 -9.40 14.42
CA SER A 268 -6.52 -10.34 13.40
C SER A 268 -7.65 -11.36 13.21
N LEU A 269 -8.19 -11.42 11.99
CA LEU A 269 -9.17 -12.42 11.59
C LEU A 269 -8.43 -13.77 11.43
N GLU A 270 -7.71 -14.20 12.46
CA GLU A 270 -7.24 -15.58 12.58
C GLU A 270 -8.28 -16.33 13.42
N LYS A 271 -9.20 -16.97 12.70
CA LYS A 271 -9.82 -18.23 13.13
C LYS A 271 -9.54 -19.26 12.06
#